data_AF-A0A2T7DYW7-F1
#
_entry.id   AF-A0A2T7DYW7-F1
#
_cell.length_a   1.000
_cell.length_b   1.000
_cell.length_c   1.000
_cell.angle_alpha   90.00
_cell.angle_beta   90.00
_cell.angle_gamma   90.00
#
_symmetry.space_group_name_H-M   'P 1'
#
loop_
_entity.id
_entity.type
_entity.pdbx_description
1 polymer ?
#
loop_
_entity_poly.entity_id
_entity_poly.type
_entity_poly.pdbx_seq_one_letter_code
_entity_poly.pdbx_strand_id
1 'polypeptide(L)'
;MLEPFHLNWHFLHHDSWEETSAIIHLGQFICENVCLFKSHIKKSGQIFIVNMDSFVLRAAKPYLATIGATVPGHYGKILYKGDRLVTFIYEKSRSGDITQGLPKVEQIFEARSIDSLSPNLERRIEDWNECIPRILGVPWGFLIGAELTIAQSCISLVNKIQKVYRSQGVQIHNRHIEIIIRQETSKVRVSEDGMSNVFLPGELIGLLRAERAGRALDESIYYRAILLGITRASLNTQSFISEANFQETAQVLAKAALRGRIDWLKGLKENVVLGGIIPVGTGFQKFVHRSPQDKNLYFEIQKKIYSRRK
;
A
#
# COMPACT_ATOMS: atom_id res chain seq x y z
N MET A 1 28.41 16.47 44.14
CA MET A 1 29.51 15.67 43.58
C MET A 1 29.05 15.24 42.20
N LEU A 2 29.46 15.99 41.18
CA LEU A 2 28.93 15.93 39.81
C LEU A 2 29.55 14.72 39.10
N GLU A 3 28.73 13.74 38.70
CA GLU A 3 29.18 12.72 37.75
C GLU A 3 29.59 13.41 36.44
N PRO A 4 30.73 13.04 35.84
CA PRO A 4 31.23 13.69 34.65
C PRO A 4 30.33 13.34 33.46
N PHE A 5 29.90 14.35 32.72
CA PHE A 5 29.21 14.18 31.45
C PHE A 5 30.05 13.26 30.53
N HIS A 6 29.55 12.06 30.24
CA HIS A 6 30.18 11.15 29.29
C HIS A 6 30.02 11.69 27.87
N LEU A 7 30.98 12.51 27.45
CA LEU A 7 31.12 13.04 26.09
C LEU A 7 32.01 12.09 25.28
N ASN A 8 31.52 11.68 24.11
CA ASN A 8 32.29 10.86 23.18
C ASN A 8 32.77 11.71 21.99
N TRP A 9 34.05 11.60 21.68
CA TRP A 9 34.68 12.22 20.51
C TRP A 9 34.62 11.28 19.31
N HIS A 10 34.18 11.80 18.17
CA HIS A 10 34.17 11.08 16.90
C HIS A 10 34.95 11.88 15.85
N PHE A 11 35.95 11.23 15.25
CA PHE A 11 36.80 11.79 14.20
C PHE A 11 36.35 11.30 12.82
N LEU A 12 36.38 12.19 11.83
CA LEU A 12 36.15 11.87 10.44
C LEU A 12 37.47 11.34 9.85
N HIS A 13 37.51 10.07 9.46
CA HIS A 13 38.63 9.52 8.69
C HIS A 13 38.43 9.85 7.21
N HIS A 14 39.38 10.59 6.65
CA HIS A 14 39.32 11.11 5.29
C HIS A 14 39.81 10.07 4.27
N ASP A 15 39.11 8.94 4.15
CA ASP A 15 39.41 7.96 3.10
C ASP A 15 38.50 8.17 1.89
N SER A 16 39.16 8.66 0.84
CA SER A 16 38.66 9.05 -0.47
C SER A 16 37.57 8.14 -1.07
N TRP A 17 36.83 8.77 -1.98
CA TRP A 17 35.83 8.28 -2.93
C TRP A 17 34.36 8.49 -2.53
N GLU A 18 33.70 9.07 -3.53
CA GLU A 18 32.44 9.81 -3.59
C GLU A 18 31.27 9.13 -2.87
N GLU A 19 30.61 9.85 -1.96
CA GLU A 19 29.20 9.66 -1.63
C GLU A 19 28.71 10.79 -0.70
N THR A 20 27.48 11.23 -0.94
CA THR A 20 26.76 12.36 -0.35
C THR A 20 27.29 12.82 1.02
N SER A 21 27.90 14.00 1.05
CA SER A 21 28.28 14.70 2.28
C SER A 21 27.05 14.90 3.16
N ALA A 22 26.89 14.08 4.20
CA ALA A 22 25.80 14.25 5.15
C ALA A 22 25.99 15.59 5.89
N ILE A 23 25.11 16.55 5.63
CA ILE A 23 25.13 17.86 6.30
C ILE A 23 24.77 17.62 7.78
N ILE A 24 25.74 17.80 8.67
CA ILE A 24 25.55 17.68 10.12
C ILE A 24 25.15 19.05 10.68
N HIS A 25 24.01 19.11 11.36
CA HIS A 25 23.59 20.32 12.07
C HIS A 25 23.86 20.22 13.58
N LEU A 26 24.32 21.32 14.17
CA LEU A 26 24.44 21.44 15.63
C LEU A 26 23.06 21.21 16.28
N GLY A 27 23.00 20.38 17.33
CA GLY A 27 21.76 20.06 18.04
C GLY A 27 20.93 18.92 17.44
N GLN A 28 21.34 18.35 16.29
CA GLN A 28 20.69 17.20 15.67
C GLN A 28 20.79 15.95 16.57
N PHE A 29 19.71 15.16 16.61
CA PHE A 29 19.67 13.87 17.30
C PHE A 29 20.08 12.74 16.37
N ILE A 30 20.94 11.84 16.85
CA ILE A 30 21.40 10.66 16.12
C ILE A 30 21.09 9.41 16.93
N CYS A 31 20.57 8.39 16.25
CA CYS A 31 20.36 7.06 16.80
C CYS A 31 21.55 6.15 16.52
N GLU A 32 21.74 5.15 17.37
CA GLU A 32 22.72 4.09 17.20
C GLU A 32 22.53 3.37 15.85
N ASN A 33 23.64 2.97 15.23
CA ASN A 33 23.70 2.30 13.92
C ASN A 33 23.34 3.15 12.70
N VAL A 34 23.16 4.47 12.84
CA VAL A 34 23.16 5.38 11.69
C VAL A 34 24.58 5.49 11.14
N CYS A 35 24.76 5.21 9.85
CA CYS A 35 26.03 5.38 9.16
C CYS A 35 26.26 6.86 8.86
N LEU A 36 27.30 7.45 9.46
CA LEU A 36 27.84 8.75 9.03
C LEU A 36 29.29 8.53 8.58
N PHE A 37 29.60 8.92 7.35
CA PHE A 37 30.97 8.94 6.81
C PHE A 37 31.74 7.62 7.02
N LYS A 38 31.18 6.50 6.55
CA LYS A 38 31.75 5.12 6.62
C LYS A 38 31.93 4.51 8.02
N SER A 39 31.74 5.26 9.10
CA SER A 39 31.83 4.73 10.48
C SER A 39 30.45 4.60 11.14
N HIS A 40 30.23 3.50 11.86
CA HIS A 40 29.00 3.30 12.62
C HIS A 40 29.06 4.03 13.95
N ILE A 41 28.04 4.84 14.24
CA ILE A 41 27.89 5.48 15.53
C ILE A 41 27.44 4.45 16.56
N LYS A 42 28.32 4.17 17.54
CA LYS A 42 28.10 3.18 18.61
C LYS A 42 27.16 3.64 19.72
N LYS A 43 26.82 4.93 19.80
CA LYS A 43 25.95 5.47 20.84
C LYS A 43 25.00 6.52 20.28
N SER A 44 23.74 6.39 20.64
CA SER A 44 22.73 7.43 20.38
C SER A 44 23.03 8.69 21.19
N GLY A 45 22.65 9.86 20.68
CA GLY A 45 22.95 11.11 21.33
C GLY A 45 22.49 12.35 20.58
N GLN A 46 22.82 13.51 21.16
CA GLN A 46 22.65 14.81 20.53
C GLN A 46 24.03 15.37 20.16
N ILE A 47 24.15 15.92 18.95
CA ILE A 47 25.36 16.60 18.50
C ILE A 47 25.49 17.90 19.28
N PHE A 48 26.51 17.97 20.12
CA PHE A 48 26.74 19.10 21.01
C PHE A 48 27.74 20.09 20.43
N ILE A 49 28.77 19.60 19.73
CA ILE A 49 29.82 20.42 19.08
C ILE A 49 30.12 19.81 17.72
N VAL A 50 30.29 20.66 16.71
CA VAL A 50 30.74 20.28 15.36
C VAL A 50 32.00 21.10 15.04
N ASN A 51 33.10 20.41 14.74
CA ASN A 51 34.32 20.97 14.17
C ASN A 51 34.45 20.49 12.71
N MET A 52 35.43 21.01 11.96
CA MET A 52 35.63 20.64 10.55
C MET A 52 35.83 19.12 10.36
N ASP A 53 36.59 18.47 11.26
CA ASP A 53 36.97 17.06 11.11
C ASP A 53 36.42 16.14 12.21
N SER A 54 35.61 16.67 13.14
CA SER A 54 35.14 15.90 14.29
C SER A 54 33.86 16.47 14.87
N PHE A 55 33.05 15.63 15.52
CA PHE A 55 31.91 16.11 16.30
C PHE A 55 31.88 15.43 17.67
N VAL A 56 31.30 16.13 18.64
CA VAL A 56 31.11 15.65 20.00
C VAL A 56 29.66 15.30 20.21
N LEU A 57 29.40 14.05 20.59
CA LEU A 57 28.07 13.57 20.96
C LEU A 57 27.89 13.65 22.47
N ARG A 58 26.79 14.30 22.89
CA ARG A 58 26.21 14.08 24.21
C ARG A 58 25.44 12.76 24.15
N ALA A 59 26.01 11.71 24.75
CA ALA A 59 25.37 10.41 24.79
C ALA A 59 23.99 10.50 25.47
N ALA A 60 22.99 9.89 24.84
CA ALA A 60 21.63 9.84 25.34
C ALA A 60 21.02 8.47 25.08
N LYS A 61 20.09 8.05 25.94
CA LYS A 61 19.30 6.84 25.74
C LYS A 61 17.97 7.21 25.08
N PRO A 62 17.75 6.87 23.80
CA PRO A 62 16.50 7.19 23.13
C PRO A 62 15.38 6.29 23.68
N TYR A 63 14.20 6.87 23.87
CA TYR A 63 12.99 6.14 24.20
C TYR A 63 11.99 6.30 23.05
N LEU A 64 11.53 5.18 22.50
CA LEU A 64 10.51 5.19 21.47
C LEU A 64 9.16 5.57 22.07
N ALA A 65 8.50 6.54 21.45
CA ALA A 65 7.17 7.00 21.85
C ALA A 65 6.19 6.88 20.68
N THR A 66 4.93 6.55 20.99
CA THR A 66 3.86 6.52 19.99
C THR A 66 3.41 7.95 19.69
N ILE A 67 2.94 8.20 18.47
CA ILE A 67 2.34 9.49 18.09
C ILE A 67 1.17 9.80 19.05
N GLY A 68 1.20 11.00 19.64
CA GLY A 68 0.21 11.45 20.63
C GLY A 68 0.56 11.14 22.09
N ALA A 69 1.72 10.53 22.36
CA ALA A 69 2.24 10.41 23.72
C ALA A 69 2.65 11.80 24.25
N THR A 70 2.33 12.09 25.50
CA THR A 70 2.70 13.35 26.16
C THR A 70 3.96 13.16 26.98
N VAL A 71 4.95 14.02 26.73
CA VAL A 71 6.19 14.08 27.52
C VAL A 71 6.00 15.14 28.59
N PRO A 72 5.86 14.78 29.88
CA PRO A 72 5.66 15.75 30.94
C PRO A 72 6.98 16.49 31.25
N GLY A 73 7.02 17.78 30.91
CA GLY A 73 8.15 18.66 31.24
C GLY A 73 8.60 19.49 30.03
N HIS A 74 9.70 20.20 30.23
CA HIS A 74 10.36 21.00 29.21
C HIS A 74 11.81 20.53 29.05
N TYR A 75 12.42 20.87 27.92
CA TYR A 75 13.82 20.57 27.65
C TYR A 75 14.73 21.08 28.79
N GLY A 76 15.64 20.23 29.28
CA GLY A 76 16.56 20.56 30.37
C GLY A 76 16.03 20.28 31.79
N LYS A 77 14.80 19.77 31.95
CA LYS A 77 14.30 19.32 33.26
C LYS A 77 15.16 18.17 33.80
N ILE A 78 15.61 18.30 35.05
CA ILE A 78 16.29 17.22 35.78
C ILE A 78 15.25 16.17 36.16
N LEU A 79 15.57 14.91 35.89
CA LEU A 79 14.70 13.76 36.14
C LEU A 79 15.34 12.86 37.19
N TYR A 80 14.54 12.39 38.14
CA TYR A 80 14.96 11.45 39.16
C TYR A 80 14.46 10.04 38.86
N LYS A 81 15.12 9.04 39.45
CA LYS A 81 14.72 7.63 39.32
C LYS A 81 13.30 7.45 39.87
N GLY A 82 12.36 7.11 39.01
CA GLY A 82 10.93 6.96 39.34
C GLY A 82 10.02 7.99 38.65
N ASP A 83 10.59 9.05 38.07
CA ASP A 83 9.81 10.04 37.33
C ASP A 83 9.22 9.47 36.04
N ARG A 84 7.99 9.90 35.72
CA ARG A 84 7.32 9.54 34.47
C ARG A 84 7.98 10.29 33.31
N LEU A 85 8.63 9.54 32.41
CA LEU A 85 9.26 10.10 31.21
C LEU A 85 8.27 10.40 30.09
N VAL A 86 7.28 9.51 29.90
CA VAL A 86 6.31 9.59 28.81
C VAL A 86 4.97 9.04 29.31
N THR A 87 3.88 9.72 28.97
CA THR A 87 2.52 9.22 29.19
C THR A 87 1.93 8.78 27.85
N PHE A 88 1.60 7.50 27.76
CA PHE A 88 0.99 6.93 26.57
C PHE A 88 -0.53 7.00 26.67
N ILE A 89 -1.16 7.59 25.66
CA ILE A 89 -2.61 7.53 25.51
C ILE A 89 -2.92 6.21 24.79
N TYR A 90 -3.56 5.27 25.48
CA TYR A 90 -4.07 4.05 24.87
C TYR A 90 -5.59 3.99 25.03
N GLU A 91 -6.25 3.57 23.96
CA GLU A 91 -7.70 3.39 23.94
C GLU A 91 -8.01 2.05 24.60
N LYS A 92 -8.73 2.06 25.72
CA LYS A 92 -9.19 0.84 26.39
C LYS A 92 -10.56 0.48 25.82
N SER A 93 -10.72 -0.73 25.28
CA SER A 93 -12.01 -1.22 24.80
C SER A 93 -13.03 -1.18 25.94
N ARG A 94 -14.05 -0.33 25.82
CA ARG A 94 -15.26 -0.44 26.65
C ARG A 94 -16.28 -1.20 25.81
N SER A 95 -16.83 -2.28 26.35
CA SER A 95 -17.84 -3.13 25.69
C SER A 95 -19.22 -2.47 25.55
N GLY A 96 -19.27 -1.14 25.44
CA GLY A 96 -20.51 -0.37 25.37
C GLY A 96 -20.85 -0.03 23.92
N ASP A 97 -22.03 -0.48 23.49
CA ASP A 97 -22.76 -0.17 22.27
C ASP A 97 -21.99 -0.22 20.92
N ILE A 98 -22.19 -1.31 20.17
CA ILE A 98 -21.52 -1.62 18.90
C ILE A 98 -22.07 -0.76 17.73
N THR A 99 -23.25 -0.16 17.90
CA THR A 99 -24.02 0.49 16.83
C THR A 99 -23.31 1.68 16.17
N GLN A 100 -22.36 2.33 16.85
CA GLN A 100 -21.68 3.52 16.33
C GLN A 100 -20.47 3.25 15.43
N GLY A 101 -19.81 2.09 15.55
CA GLY A 101 -18.57 1.85 14.80
C GLY A 101 -18.79 1.23 13.41
N LEU A 102 -19.89 0.51 13.19
CA LEU A 102 -20.18 -0.10 11.89
C LEU A 102 -20.41 0.94 10.78
N PRO A 103 -21.19 2.03 10.98
CA PRO A 103 -21.35 3.07 9.96
C PRO A 103 -20.02 3.76 9.61
N LYS A 104 -19.11 3.85 10.58
CA LYS A 104 -17.78 4.42 10.38
C LYS A 104 -16.89 3.54 9.49
N VAL A 105 -16.97 2.22 9.68
CA VAL A 105 -16.26 1.26 8.81
C VAL A 105 -16.85 1.28 7.41
N GLU A 106 -18.17 1.33 7.27
CA GLU A 106 -18.86 1.42 5.98
C GLU A 106 -18.45 2.67 5.20
N GLN A 107 -18.40 3.84 5.86
CA GLN A 107 -17.95 5.09 5.22
C GLN A 107 -16.50 5.00 4.69
N ILE A 108 -15.61 4.31 5.42
CA ILE A 108 -14.23 4.09 5.00
C ILE A 108 -14.19 3.18 3.76
N PHE A 109 -14.96 2.09 3.77
CA PHE A 109 -15.02 1.14 2.67
C PHE A 109 -15.70 1.69 1.41
N GLU A 110 -16.66 2.57 1.56
CA GLU A 110 -17.31 3.27 0.44
C GLU A 110 -16.48 4.44 -0.09
N ALA A 111 -15.28 4.68 0.46
CA ALA A 111 -14.41 5.79 0.12
C ALA A 111 -15.12 7.15 0.14
N ARG A 112 -16.15 7.32 0.99
CA ARG A 112 -16.92 8.57 1.12
C ARG A 112 -16.18 9.63 1.94
N SER A 113 -15.28 9.20 2.82
CA SER A 113 -14.53 10.06 3.75
C SER A 113 -13.05 10.19 3.36
N ILE A 114 -12.79 10.54 2.09
CA ILE A 114 -11.41 10.80 1.61
C ILE A 114 -10.80 12.01 2.36
N ASP A 115 -11.64 12.93 2.85
CA ASP A 115 -11.25 14.07 3.70
C ASP A 115 -10.55 13.66 5.02
N SER A 116 -10.49 12.36 5.32
CA SER A 116 -9.78 11.83 6.48
C SER A 116 -8.44 11.18 6.16
N LEU A 117 -8.05 11.01 4.89
CA LEU A 117 -6.67 10.61 4.57
C LEU A 117 -5.77 11.63 5.27
N SER A 118 -4.81 11.13 6.05
CA SER A 118 -3.97 12.01 6.85
C SER A 118 -3.40 13.10 5.93
N PRO A 119 -3.40 14.38 6.32
CA PRO A 119 -2.75 15.43 5.52
C PRO A 119 -1.27 15.11 5.24
N ASN A 120 -0.65 14.27 6.09
CA ASN A 120 0.70 13.76 5.87
C ASN A 120 0.79 12.75 4.72
N LEU A 121 -0.28 12.02 4.42
CA LEU A 121 -0.33 11.09 3.28
C LEU A 121 -0.40 11.86 1.97
N GLU A 122 -1.28 12.85 1.88
CA GLU A 122 -1.42 13.69 0.70
C GLU A 122 -0.12 14.42 0.37
N ARG A 123 0.50 15.07 1.38
CA ARG A 123 1.82 15.69 1.23
C ARG A 123 2.89 14.71 0.79
N ARG A 124 2.97 13.52 1.39
CA ARG A 124 3.97 12.51 0.98
C ARG A 124 3.75 12.00 -0.44
N ILE A 125 2.51 11.90 -0.89
CA ILE A 125 2.18 11.53 -2.27
C ILE A 125 2.61 12.65 -3.22
N GLU A 126 2.35 13.91 -2.88
CA GLU A 126 2.81 15.07 -3.65
C GLU A 126 4.34 15.13 -3.71
N ASP A 127 5.02 15.00 -2.58
CA ASP A 127 6.49 14.99 -2.49
C ASP A 127 7.10 13.89 -3.36
N TRP A 128 6.48 12.69 -3.39
CA TRP A 128 6.91 11.59 -4.24
C TRP A 128 6.61 11.83 -5.71
N ASN A 129 5.43 12.39 -6.03
CA ASN A 129 5.07 12.72 -7.40
C ASN A 129 5.99 13.81 -7.98
N GLU A 130 6.57 14.70 -7.15
CA GLU A 130 7.57 15.66 -7.59
C GLU A 130 8.99 15.05 -7.67
N CYS A 131 9.40 14.28 -6.64
CA CYS A 131 10.76 13.76 -6.56
C CYS A 131 11.03 12.59 -7.50
N ILE A 132 10.11 11.63 -7.64
CA ILE A 132 10.39 10.39 -8.36
C ILE A 132 10.59 10.63 -9.87
N PRO A 133 9.77 11.42 -10.58
CA PRO A 133 10.02 11.74 -11.98
C PRO A 133 11.33 12.50 -12.20
N ARG A 134 11.77 13.32 -11.23
CA ARG A 134 13.07 14.02 -11.26
C ARG A 134 14.25 13.04 -11.16
N ILE A 135 14.13 11.97 -10.39
CA ILE A 135 15.22 11.03 -10.11
C ILE A 135 15.30 9.89 -11.14
N LEU A 136 14.16 9.28 -11.47
CA LEU A 136 14.09 8.06 -12.30
C LEU A 136 13.58 8.33 -13.73
N GLY A 137 13.24 9.57 -14.03
CA GLY A 137 12.60 9.96 -15.28
C GLY A 137 11.09 9.73 -15.28
N VAL A 138 10.44 10.42 -16.20
CA VAL A 138 8.99 10.46 -16.40
C VAL A 138 8.35 9.05 -16.53
N PRO A 139 8.89 8.09 -17.31
CA PRO A 139 8.26 6.77 -17.50
C PRO A 139 8.13 5.93 -16.22
N TRP A 140 9.20 5.90 -15.41
CA TRP A 140 9.27 5.09 -14.20
C TRP A 140 8.62 5.78 -13.00
N GLY A 141 8.58 7.12 -13.02
CA GLY A 141 8.00 7.92 -11.95
C GLY A 141 6.52 7.66 -11.71
N PHE A 142 5.72 7.51 -12.78
CA PHE A 142 4.29 7.25 -12.64
C PHE A 142 3.97 5.83 -12.19
N LEU A 143 4.71 4.83 -12.69
CA LEU A 143 4.50 3.44 -12.29
C LEU A 143 4.84 3.25 -10.80
N ILE A 144 6.03 3.70 -10.39
CA ILE A 144 6.48 3.59 -9.00
C ILE A 144 5.63 4.50 -8.09
N GLY A 145 5.28 5.70 -8.55
CA GLY A 145 4.41 6.62 -7.81
C GLY A 145 3.01 6.05 -7.58
N ALA A 146 2.42 5.39 -8.58
CA ALA A 146 1.13 4.73 -8.43
C ALA A 146 1.20 3.54 -7.46
N GLU A 147 2.22 2.68 -7.57
CA GLU A 147 2.42 1.56 -6.65
C GLU A 147 2.62 2.02 -5.20
N LEU A 148 3.45 3.05 -4.99
CA LEU A 148 3.68 3.64 -3.68
C LEU A 148 2.41 4.26 -3.10
N THR A 149 1.64 4.96 -3.92
CA THR A 149 0.36 5.55 -3.53
C THR A 149 -0.63 4.47 -3.10
N ILE A 150 -0.70 3.36 -3.84
CA ILE A 150 -1.55 2.21 -3.52
C ILE A 150 -1.10 1.58 -2.20
N ALA A 151 0.19 1.27 -2.05
CA ALA A 151 0.73 0.64 -0.86
C ALA A 151 0.47 1.48 0.39
N GLN A 152 0.75 2.78 0.30
CA GLN A 152 0.56 3.70 1.42
C GLN A 152 -0.92 3.91 1.75
N SER A 153 -1.79 3.98 0.74
CA SER A 153 -3.24 4.01 0.93
C SER A 153 -3.74 2.74 1.62
N CYS A 154 -3.24 1.58 1.22
CA CYS A 154 -3.57 0.29 1.85
C CYS A 154 -3.20 0.29 3.33
N ILE A 155 -1.97 0.68 3.68
CA ILE A 155 -1.50 0.74 5.08
C ILE A 155 -2.38 1.69 5.90
N SER A 156 -2.67 2.87 5.36
CA SER A 156 -3.50 3.88 6.03
C SER A 156 -4.92 3.35 6.31
N LEU A 157 -5.56 2.74 5.30
CA LEU A 157 -6.91 2.21 5.41
C LEU A 157 -6.99 1.01 6.37
N VAL A 158 -6.05 0.06 6.26
CA VAL A 158 -5.99 -1.09 7.17
C VAL A 158 -5.88 -0.59 8.62
N ASN A 159 -4.98 0.35 8.89
CA ASN A 159 -4.78 0.86 10.25
C ASN A 159 -6.02 1.58 10.80
N LYS A 160 -6.72 2.36 9.97
CA LYS A 160 -7.97 3.02 10.37
C LYS A 160 -9.07 2.02 10.71
N ILE A 161 -9.31 1.04 9.84
CA ILE A 161 -10.35 0.03 10.03
C ILE A 161 -10.00 -0.85 11.25
N GLN A 162 -8.74 -1.26 11.37
CA GLN A 162 -8.26 -2.05 12.51
C GLN A 162 -8.45 -1.30 13.83
N LYS A 163 -8.26 0.03 13.85
CA LYS A 163 -8.49 0.85 15.05
C LYS A 163 -9.94 0.79 15.50
N VAL A 164 -10.90 0.87 14.56
CA VAL A 164 -12.34 0.80 14.87
C VAL A 164 -12.72 -0.59 15.38
N TYR A 165 -12.24 -1.67 14.75
CA TYR A 165 -12.54 -3.02 15.26
C TYR A 165 -11.88 -3.30 16.62
N ARG A 166 -10.64 -2.83 16.83
CA ARG A 166 -9.95 -2.95 18.12
C ARG A 166 -10.65 -2.18 19.23
N SER A 167 -11.19 -0.98 18.96
CA SER A 167 -11.95 -0.22 19.97
C SER A 167 -13.25 -0.93 20.36
N GLN A 168 -13.84 -1.68 19.43
CA GLN A 168 -15.00 -2.56 19.68
C GLN A 168 -14.64 -3.91 20.31
N GLY A 169 -13.36 -4.20 20.55
CA GLY A 169 -12.91 -5.48 21.11
C GLY A 169 -12.90 -6.65 20.13
N VAL A 170 -13.10 -6.40 18.82
CA VAL A 170 -13.07 -7.43 17.78
C VAL A 170 -11.65 -7.55 17.22
N GLN A 171 -11.07 -8.76 17.28
CA GLN A 171 -9.78 -9.06 16.69
C GLN A 171 -9.95 -9.64 15.28
N ILE A 172 -9.62 -8.84 14.26
CA ILE A 172 -9.56 -9.27 12.87
C ILE A 172 -8.11 -9.28 12.42
N HIS A 173 -7.68 -10.33 11.72
CA HIS A 173 -6.33 -10.38 11.15
C HIS A 173 -6.23 -9.45 9.93
N ASN A 174 -5.14 -8.68 9.83
CA ASN A 174 -4.94 -7.65 8.80
C ASN A 174 -5.16 -8.18 7.37
N ARG A 175 -4.76 -9.44 7.11
CA ARG A 175 -4.93 -10.11 5.81
C ARG A 175 -6.36 -10.06 5.27
N HIS A 176 -7.38 -10.14 6.14
CA HIS A 176 -8.77 -10.08 5.69
C HIS A 176 -9.15 -8.69 5.16
N ILE A 177 -8.72 -7.65 5.88
CA ILE A 177 -8.99 -6.26 5.51
C ILE A 177 -8.17 -5.88 4.26
N GLU A 178 -6.93 -6.35 4.18
CA GLU A 178 -6.05 -6.16 3.01
C GLU A 178 -6.65 -6.76 1.74
N ILE A 179 -7.23 -7.96 1.81
CA ILE A 179 -7.91 -8.59 0.66
C ILE A 179 -9.04 -7.70 0.12
N ILE A 180 -9.78 -7.03 1.01
CA ILE A 180 -10.86 -6.11 0.62
C ILE A 180 -10.27 -4.84 0.01
N ILE A 181 -9.32 -4.18 0.68
CA ILE A 181 -8.72 -2.92 0.20
C ILE A 181 -7.97 -3.12 -1.12
N ARG A 182 -7.44 -4.32 -1.37
CA ARG A 182 -6.85 -4.66 -2.66
C ARG A 182 -7.88 -4.60 -3.80
N GLN A 183 -9.16 -4.90 -3.55
CA GLN A 183 -10.21 -4.72 -4.56
C GLN A 183 -10.48 -3.23 -4.81
N GLU A 184 -10.50 -2.42 -3.74
CA GLU A 184 -10.72 -0.97 -3.80
C GLU A 184 -9.62 -0.21 -4.55
N THR A 185 -8.38 -0.68 -4.43
CA THR A 185 -7.18 -0.10 -5.08
C THR A 185 -6.79 -0.82 -6.37
N SER A 186 -7.60 -1.76 -6.86
CA SER A 186 -7.28 -2.57 -8.04
C SER A 186 -7.32 -1.81 -9.37
N LYS A 187 -7.84 -0.58 -9.36
CA LYS A 187 -8.09 0.25 -10.54
C LYS A 187 -7.23 1.51 -10.57
N VAL A 188 -6.86 1.90 -11.78
CA VAL A 188 -6.13 3.13 -12.07
C VAL A 188 -6.89 3.93 -13.12
N ARG A 189 -6.76 5.25 -13.07
CA ARG A 189 -7.33 6.16 -14.08
C ARG A 189 -6.23 6.61 -15.01
N VAL A 190 -6.50 6.53 -16.32
CA VAL A 190 -5.58 7.03 -17.34
C VAL A 190 -5.49 8.56 -17.25
N SER A 191 -4.25 9.06 -17.21
CA SER A 191 -3.96 10.49 -17.22
C SER A 191 -4.10 11.06 -18.64
N GLU A 192 -4.49 12.33 -18.74
CA GLU A 192 -4.63 13.03 -20.02
C GLU A 192 -3.27 13.36 -20.68
N ASP A 193 -2.20 13.41 -19.89
CA ASP A 193 -0.86 13.85 -20.31
C ASP A 193 -0.10 12.84 -21.19
N GLY A 194 -0.74 11.75 -21.62
CA GLY A 194 -0.14 10.65 -22.36
C GLY A 194 -0.64 10.48 -23.80
N MET A 195 0.27 10.35 -24.76
CA MET A 195 -0.05 10.07 -26.19
C MET A 195 -0.37 8.59 -26.50
N SER A 196 -0.54 7.72 -25.49
CA SER A 196 -0.77 6.29 -25.75
C SER A 196 -2.20 6.04 -26.27
N ASN A 197 -2.34 5.68 -27.54
CA ASN A 197 -3.63 5.49 -28.25
C ASN A 197 -4.49 4.31 -27.77
N VAL A 198 -4.03 3.53 -26.80
CA VAL A 198 -4.67 2.25 -26.41
C VAL A 198 -5.85 2.43 -25.45
N PHE A 199 -5.88 3.53 -24.70
CA PHE A 199 -6.91 3.79 -23.71
C PHE A 199 -7.42 5.23 -23.82
N LEU A 200 -8.68 5.43 -23.41
CA LEU A 200 -9.26 6.76 -23.40
C LEU A 200 -8.78 7.54 -22.17
N PRO A 201 -8.52 8.86 -22.31
CA PRO A 201 -8.20 9.69 -21.16
C PRO A 201 -9.33 9.63 -20.13
N GLY A 202 -8.97 9.46 -18.85
CA GLY A 202 -9.92 9.30 -17.76
C GLY A 202 -10.60 7.92 -17.67
N GLU A 203 -10.28 6.97 -18.54
CA GLU A 203 -10.79 5.59 -18.44
C GLU A 203 -10.27 4.91 -17.16
N LEU A 204 -11.14 4.13 -16.51
CA LEU A 204 -10.78 3.28 -15.36
C LEU A 204 -10.37 1.89 -15.84
N ILE A 205 -9.13 1.52 -15.58
CA ILE A 205 -8.53 0.26 -16.03
C ILE A 205 -8.02 -0.52 -14.82
N GLY A 206 -8.02 -1.85 -14.90
CA GLY A 206 -7.33 -2.67 -13.90
C GLY A 206 -5.83 -2.44 -13.93
N LEU A 207 -5.21 -2.25 -12.77
CA LEU A 207 -3.77 -2.02 -12.63
C LEU A 207 -2.94 -3.04 -13.44
N LEU A 208 -3.23 -4.34 -13.26
CA LEU A 208 -2.55 -5.43 -13.98
C LEU A 208 -2.73 -5.36 -15.51
N ARG A 209 -3.84 -4.78 -16.00
CA ARG A 209 -4.07 -4.60 -17.44
C ARG A 209 -3.27 -3.42 -17.97
N ALA A 210 -3.19 -2.33 -17.20
CA ALA A 210 -2.36 -1.17 -17.55
C ALA A 210 -0.87 -1.54 -17.60
N GLU A 211 -0.37 -2.26 -16.59
CA GLU A 211 1.02 -2.75 -16.56
C GLU A 211 1.35 -3.68 -17.74
N ARG A 212 0.45 -4.63 -18.05
CA ARG A 212 0.63 -5.54 -19.19
C ARG A 212 0.61 -4.80 -20.53
N ALA A 213 -0.26 -3.82 -20.68
CA ALA A 213 -0.34 -3.02 -21.89
C ALA A 213 0.93 -2.18 -22.08
N GLY A 214 1.43 -1.53 -21.03
CA GLY A 214 2.69 -0.78 -21.08
C GLY A 214 3.88 -1.66 -21.47
N ARG A 215 3.97 -2.87 -20.89
CA ARG A 215 5.01 -3.85 -21.28
C ARG A 215 4.88 -4.38 -22.70
N ALA A 216 3.67 -4.42 -23.26
CA ALA A 216 3.44 -4.96 -24.60
C ALA A 216 3.70 -3.94 -25.71
N LEU A 217 3.55 -2.65 -25.39
CA LEU A 217 3.72 -1.54 -26.32
C LEU A 217 5.13 -0.93 -26.27
N ASP A 218 5.96 -1.34 -25.30
CA ASP A 218 7.22 -0.67 -24.94
C ASP A 218 7.06 0.85 -24.69
N GLU A 219 5.84 1.28 -24.35
CA GLU A 219 5.46 2.67 -24.10
C GLU A 219 4.99 2.85 -22.65
N SER A 220 5.36 3.98 -22.05
CA SER A 220 4.87 4.34 -20.72
C SER A 220 3.43 4.84 -20.80
N ILE A 221 2.51 4.05 -20.25
CA ILE A 221 1.13 4.47 -20.08
C ILE A 221 1.04 5.30 -18.80
N TYR A 222 0.55 6.53 -18.92
CA TYR A 222 0.38 7.44 -17.80
C TYR A 222 -0.94 7.17 -17.10
N TYR A 223 -0.87 6.82 -15.82
CA TYR A 223 -2.05 6.59 -15.01
C TYR A 223 -1.83 7.01 -13.55
N ARG A 224 -2.93 7.30 -12.86
CA ARG A 224 -2.96 7.62 -11.43
C ARG A 224 -3.77 6.57 -10.69
N ALA A 225 -3.26 6.15 -9.53
CA ALA A 225 -3.99 5.30 -8.61
C ALA A 225 -5.27 5.99 -8.13
N ILE A 226 -6.38 5.26 -8.13
CA ILE A 226 -7.65 5.75 -7.58
C ILE A 226 -8.15 4.74 -6.55
N LEU A 227 -8.63 5.27 -5.43
CA LEU A 227 -9.39 4.51 -4.46
C LEU A 227 -10.88 4.55 -4.87
N LEU A 228 -11.42 3.40 -5.24
CA LEU A 228 -12.86 3.22 -5.39
C LEU A 228 -13.45 2.76 -4.05
N GLY A 229 -14.75 2.93 -3.89
CA GLY A 229 -15.50 2.31 -2.78
C GLY A 229 -16.10 0.97 -3.20
N ILE A 230 -16.42 0.08 -2.26
CA ILE A 230 -16.75 -1.32 -2.55
C ILE A 230 -17.87 -1.45 -3.57
N THR A 231 -18.92 -0.64 -3.46
CA THR A 231 -20.02 -0.58 -4.44
C THR A 231 -19.52 -0.26 -5.85
N ARG A 232 -18.73 0.81 -6.01
CA ARG A 232 -18.18 1.23 -7.30
C ARG A 232 -17.15 0.25 -7.86
N ALA A 233 -16.32 -0.34 -6.99
CA ALA A 233 -15.36 -1.37 -7.39
C ALA A 233 -16.09 -2.62 -7.92
N SER A 234 -17.19 -3.01 -7.27
CA SER A 234 -18.03 -4.15 -7.65
C SER A 234 -18.78 -3.93 -8.98
N LEU A 235 -19.23 -2.69 -9.23
CA LEU A 235 -19.85 -2.29 -10.50
C LEU A 235 -18.82 -2.09 -11.64
N ASN A 236 -17.52 -2.09 -11.34
CA ASN A 236 -16.46 -1.95 -12.35
C ASN A 236 -15.65 -3.25 -12.48
N THR A 237 -16.34 -4.39 -12.50
CA THR A 237 -15.71 -5.69 -12.74
C THR A 237 -15.50 -5.94 -14.23
N GLN A 238 -14.69 -6.96 -14.56
CA GLN A 238 -14.42 -7.31 -15.96
C GLN A 238 -15.61 -8.03 -16.61
N SER A 239 -16.35 -8.82 -15.82
CA SER A 239 -17.51 -9.56 -16.25
C SER A 239 -18.78 -8.74 -16.09
N PHE A 240 -19.51 -8.57 -17.19
CA PHE A 240 -20.80 -7.90 -17.12
C PHE A 240 -21.87 -8.76 -16.45
N ILE A 241 -21.74 -10.11 -16.47
CA ILE A 241 -22.67 -11.02 -15.78
C ILE A 241 -22.53 -10.86 -14.26
N SER A 242 -21.29 -10.81 -13.76
CA SER A 242 -20.99 -10.54 -12.36
C SER A 242 -21.40 -9.13 -11.94
N GLU A 243 -21.19 -8.13 -12.80
CA GLU A 243 -21.61 -6.73 -12.60
C GLU A 243 -23.15 -6.63 -12.48
N ALA A 244 -23.88 -7.24 -13.43
CA ALA A 244 -25.35 -7.17 -13.49
C ALA A 244 -26.05 -7.90 -12.33
N ASN A 245 -25.39 -8.88 -11.71
CA ASN A 245 -25.88 -9.59 -10.53
C ASN A 245 -25.58 -8.84 -9.22
N PHE A 246 -24.76 -7.79 -9.24
CA PHE A 246 -24.55 -6.96 -8.05
C PHE A 246 -25.70 -5.97 -7.90
N GLN A 247 -25.82 -5.00 -8.81
CA GLN A 247 -26.86 -3.96 -8.85
C GLN A 247 -27.03 -3.43 -10.30
N GLU A 248 -28.00 -2.53 -10.51
CA GLU A 248 -28.19 -1.77 -11.76
C GLU A 248 -28.30 -2.64 -13.04
N THR A 249 -28.91 -3.83 -12.92
CA THR A 249 -28.92 -4.88 -13.96
C THR A 249 -29.27 -4.37 -15.36
N ALA A 250 -30.32 -3.55 -15.49
CA ALA A 250 -30.75 -3.02 -16.79
C ALA A 250 -29.68 -2.12 -17.44
N GLN A 251 -29.05 -1.23 -16.65
CA GLN A 251 -28.04 -0.31 -17.13
C GLN A 251 -26.75 -1.06 -17.52
N VAL A 252 -26.35 -2.04 -16.71
CA VAL A 252 -25.16 -2.87 -16.97
C VAL A 252 -25.32 -3.65 -18.27
N LEU A 253 -26.47 -4.32 -18.46
CA LEU A 253 -26.75 -5.10 -19.66
C LEU A 253 -26.86 -4.22 -20.91
N ALA A 254 -27.52 -3.07 -20.82
CA ALA A 254 -27.59 -2.11 -21.93
C ALA A 254 -26.20 -1.62 -22.34
N LYS A 255 -25.36 -1.24 -21.37
CA LYS A 255 -23.96 -0.82 -21.61
C LYS A 255 -23.12 -1.95 -22.20
N ALA A 256 -23.32 -3.18 -21.77
CA ALA A 256 -22.63 -4.35 -22.30
C ALA A 256 -23.05 -4.64 -23.75
N ALA A 257 -24.35 -4.56 -24.05
CA ALA A 257 -24.90 -4.76 -25.40
C ALA A 257 -24.41 -3.68 -26.38
N LEU A 258 -24.46 -2.40 -25.98
CA LEU A 258 -23.97 -1.28 -26.79
C LEU A 258 -22.48 -1.40 -27.12
N ARG A 259 -21.68 -1.92 -26.18
CA ARG A 259 -20.24 -2.13 -26.37
C ARG A 259 -19.90 -3.48 -27.02
N GLY A 260 -20.87 -4.35 -27.24
CA GLY A 260 -20.62 -5.73 -27.70
C GLY A 260 -19.69 -6.52 -26.77
N ARG A 261 -19.80 -6.33 -25.44
CA ARG A 261 -18.91 -6.99 -24.48
C ARG A 261 -19.09 -8.51 -24.49
N ILE A 262 -17.98 -9.23 -24.49
CA ILE A 262 -17.93 -10.69 -24.38
C ILE A 262 -17.40 -11.07 -23.00
N ASP A 263 -18.10 -11.97 -22.30
CA ASP A 263 -17.66 -12.51 -21.02
C ASP A 263 -16.89 -13.82 -21.20
N TRP A 264 -15.76 -13.95 -20.52
CA TRP A 264 -14.88 -15.12 -20.62
C TRP A 264 -15.07 -16.09 -19.45
N LEU A 265 -16.01 -15.84 -18.53
CA LEU A 265 -16.37 -16.75 -17.43
C LEU A 265 -15.16 -17.11 -16.55
N LYS A 266 -14.32 -16.11 -16.26
CA LYS A 266 -13.11 -16.31 -15.43
C LYS A 266 -13.42 -16.13 -13.94
N GLY A 267 -14.54 -15.52 -13.60
CA GLY A 267 -14.96 -15.23 -12.24
C GLY A 267 -15.71 -16.39 -11.58
N LEU A 268 -15.93 -16.24 -10.27
CA LEU A 268 -16.74 -17.18 -9.51
C LEU A 268 -18.23 -17.05 -9.85
N LYS A 269 -18.75 -15.82 -9.79
CA LYS A 269 -20.19 -15.54 -9.92
C LYS A 269 -20.74 -15.92 -11.28
N GLU A 270 -20.03 -15.59 -12.36
CA GLU A 270 -20.42 -15.99 -13.73
C GLU A 270 -20.62 -17.51 -13.85
N ASN A 271 -19.66 -18.29 -13.36
CA ASN A 271 -19.72 -19.75 -13.46
C ASN A 271 -20.85 -20.32 -12.61
N VAL A 272 -21.12 -19.76 -11.43
CA VAL A 272 -22.27 -20.17 -10.61
C VAL A 272 -23.60 -19.88 -11.32
N VAL A 273 -23.77 -18.69 -11.89
CA VAL A 273 -25.02 -18.29 -12.57
C VAL A 273 -25.31 -19.18 -13.78
N LEU A 274 -24.28 -19.59 -14.51
CA LEU A 274 -24.41 -20.46 -15.69
C LEU A 274 -24.40 -21.96 -15.35
N GLY A 275 -24.23 -22.34 -14.08
CA GLY A 275 -24.14 -23.74 -13.66
C GLY A 275 -22.84 -24.44 -14.08
N GLY A 276 -21.78 -23.67 -14.37
CA GLY A 276 -20.44 -24.16 -14.69
C GLY A 276 -19.59 -24.47 -13.45
N ILE A 277 -18.43 -25.09 -13.68
CA ILE A 277 -17.45 -25.37 -12.62
C ILE A 277 -16.79 -24.05 -12.19
N ILE A 278 -16.83 -23.77 -10.88
CA ILE A 278 -16.16 -22.59 -10.33
C ILE A 278 -14.63 -22.74 -10.35
N PRO A 279 -13.86 -21.70 -10.69
CA PRO A 279 -12.40 -21.76 -10.79
C PRO A 279 -11.69 -21.67 -9.42
N VAL A 280 -12.20 -22.35 -8.40
CA VAL A 280 -11.63 -22.42 -7.04
C VAL A 280 -11.82 -23.83 -6.47
N GLY A 281 -10.94 -24.24 -5.55
CA GLY A 281 -11.04 -25.54 -4.89
C GLY A 281 -10.85 -26.70 -5.87
N THR A 282 -11.81 -27.62 -5.91
CA THR A 282 -11.81 -28.77 -6.83
C THR A 282 -11.92 -28.38 -8.31
N GLY A 283 -12.51 -27.22 -8.60
CA GLY A 283 -12.63 -26.70 -9.95
C GLY A 283 -11.39 -25.92 -10.41
N PHE A 284 -10.43 -25.64 -9.52
CA PHE A 284 -9.16 -25.06 -9.91
C PHE A 284 -8.29 -26.12 -10.57
N GLN A 285 -8.36 -26.24 -11.89
CA GLN A 285 -7.34 -26.94 -12.65
C GLN A 285 -6.03 -26.17 -12.44
N LYS A 286 -5.15 -26.72 -11.58
CA LYS A 286 -3.75 -26.29 -11.55
C LYS A 286 -3.29 -26.26 -13.00
N PHE A 287 -2.60 -25.21 -13.41
CA PHE A 287 -1.74 -25.27 -14.59
C PHE A 287 -0.65 -26.31 -14.29
N VAL A 288 -1.02 -27.58 -14.31
CA VAL A 288 -0.09 -28.70 -14.46
C VAL A 288 0.66 -28.31 -15.72
N HIS A 289 1.96 -28.07 -15.59
CA HIS A 289 2.84 -28.01 -16.75
C HIS A 289 2.44 -29.17 -17.64
N ARG A 290 1.80 -28.86 -18.77
CA ARG A 290 1.39 -29.88 -19.73
C ARG A 290 2.68 -30.52 -20.20
N SER A 291 3.02 -31.64 -19.57
CA SER A 291 4.00 -32.54 -20.13
C SER A 291 3.49 -32.90 -21.54
N PRO A 292 4.35 -33.01 -22.56
CA PRO A 292 3.89 -33.31 -23.92
C PRO A 292 3.04 -34.58 -24.02
N GLN A 293 3.15 -35.47 -23.04
CA GLN A 293 2.47 -36.76 -22.95
C GLN A 293 0.95 -36.61 -22.66
N ASP A 294 0.51 -35.53 -22.01
CA ASP A 294 -0.89 -35.31 -21.65
C ASP A 294 -1.79 -34.90 -22.83
N LYS A 295 -1.19 -34.50 -23.97
CA LYS A 295 -1.96 -34.18 -25.18
C LYS A 295 -2.68 -35.40 -25.74
N ASN A 296 -2.10 -36.60 -25.62
CA ASN A 296 -2.68 -37.81 -26.19
C ASN A 296 -3.97 -38.23 -25.48
N LEU A 297 -4.05 -38.06 -24.16
CA LEU A 297 -5.21 -38.47 -23.37
C LEU A 297 -6.46 -37.61 -23.67
N TYR A 298 -6.29 -36.29 -23.86
CA TYR A 298 -7.41 -35.40 -24.20
C TYR A 298 -7.96 -35.66 -25.61
N PHE A 299 -7.08 -35.92 -26.59
CA PHE A 299 -7.49 -36.29 -27.95
C PHE A 299 -8.18 -37.66 -28.01
N GLU A 300 -7.77 -38.61 -27.16
CA GLU A 300 -8.37 -39.93 -27.09
C GLU A 300 -9.77 -39.92 -26.46
N ILE A 301 -9.99 -39.07 -25.44
CA ILE A 301 -11.33 -38.83 -24.85
C ILE A 301 -12.28 -38.18 -25.86
N GLN A 302 -11.81 -37.16 -26.61
CA GLN A 302 -12.59 -36.53 -27.68
C GLN A 302 -12.96 -37.52 -28.80
N LYS A 303 -12.03 -38.39 -29.23
CA LYS A 303 -12.30 -39.46 -30.22
C LYS A 303 -13.32 -40.48 -29.71
N LYS A 304 -13.23 -40.90 -28.45
CA LYS A 304 -14.21 -41.82 -27.84
C LYS A 304 -15.61 -41.23 -27.79
N ILE A 305 -15.74 -39.95 -27.45
CA ILE A 305 -17.03 -39.25 -27.40
C ILE A 305 -17.64 -39.11 -28.81
N TYR A 306 -16.84 -38.85 -29.83
CA TYR A 306 -17.31 -38.80 -31.22
C TYR A 306 -17.66 -40.18 -31.79
N SER A 307 -16.93 -41.24 -31.42
CA SER A 307 -17.23 -42.61 -31.87
C SER A 307 -18.50 -43.21 -31.25
N ARG A 308 -18.93 -42.72 -30.08
CA ARG A 308 -20.17 -43.16 -29.40
C ARG A 308 -21.42 -42.42 -29.87
N ARG A 309 -21.28 -41.43 -30.77
CA ARG A 309 -22.38 -40.64 -31.34
C ARG A 309 -22.69 -40.99 -32.81
N LYS A 310 -22.16 -42.11 -33.31
CA LYS A 310 -22.50 -42.68 -34.61
C LYS A 310 -23.22 -44.01 -34.42
#